data_AF-A0AAW0A4Y9-F1
#
_entry.id   AF-A0AAW0A4Y9-F1
#
_cell.length_a   1.000
_cell.length_b   1.000
_cell.length_c   1.000
_cell.angle_alpha   90.00
_cell.angle_beta   90.00
_cell.angle_gamma   90.00
#
_symmetry.space_group_name_H-M   'P 1'
#
loop_
_entity.id
_entity.type
_entity.pdbx_description
1 polymer ?
#
loop_
_entity_poly.entity_id
_entity_poly.type
_entity_poly.pdbx_seq_one_letter_code
_entity_poly.pdbx_strand_id
1 'polypeptide(L)'
;MLTSIALRLLGIMLPPPLARVLHTAHNFHSLNPPTQANHYQPSGRPAAQHRQFAIPEEQSTITLLLDTIQILHQDMFEIKDRLGSIETAILQRQSPTPPRGVATQRGGRIARSKGATPRIPQLRATAKTVPSRTTECEPATTADEDDGAPALDKVDVTDAERRALQTYVTQTFRRVCNVIGRHWPDTDVVRTNAVTQEVYLTPVFPKTVRDPRNAAFLHKVAQHAFAELEHPNNWPEGLDVERGPSFDLAYLLSLAKKSFNTLKRGWNEVQQVEAAINADANRRNHRQMMRRKHKAEYLLAVLQAFAAEHGLDPAVLVDAIHEQYLSDEVSGPDSDSGESKDAWKVRAAVEAGLPTTPDVLAKFEVFEILEPSWRSVWNYHLVRDARMGRESVMNSGMSGLYS
;
A
#
# COMPACT_ATOMS: atom_id res chain seq x y z
N MET A 1 24.42 -64.33 -3.76
CA MET A 1 25.11 -63.02 -3.82
C MET A 1 24.47 -62.14 -4.88
N LEU A 2 23.27 -61.62 -4.60
CA LEU A 2 22.58 -60.62 -5.44
C LEU A 2 21.43 -59.99 -4.64
N THR A 3 21.70 -59.56 -3.40
CA THR A 3 20.74 -58.89 -2.49
C THR A 3 21.48 -58.08 -1.41
N SER A 4 22.29 -57.09 -1.80
CA SER A 4 22.96 -56.22 -0.80
C SER A 4 23.39 -54.83 -1.29
N ILE A 5 22.79 -54.28 -2.35
CA ILE A 5 23.07 -52.89 -2.79
C ILE A 5 21.79 -52.27 -3.38
N ALA A 6 20.79 -52.00 -2.53
CA ALA A 6 19.61 -51.22 -2.93
C ALA A 6 18.92 -50.52 -1.73
N LEU A 7 19.64 -50.26 -0.63
CA LEU A 7 19.08 -49.70 0.61
C LEU A 7 19.99 -48.63 1.24
N ARG A 8 20.54 -47.71 0.43
CA ARG A 8 21.33 -46.57 0.93
C ARG A 8 20.96 -45.18 0.37
N LEU A 9 19.82 -45.03 -0.32
CA LEU A 9 19.38 -43.73 -0.84
C LEU A 9 17.92 -43.40 -0.52
N LEU A 10 17.46 -43.75 0.68
CA LEU A 10 16.21 -43.25 1.26
C LEU A 10 16.52 -42.76 2.68
N GLY A 11 17.08 -41.56 2.75
CA GLY A 11 17.30 -40.82 3.99
C GLY A 11 15.99 -40.27 4.54
N ILE A 12 15.17 -41.17 5.10
CA ILE A 12 13.99 -40.80 5.89
C ILE A 12 14.37 -40.96 7.37
N MET A 13 14.73 -39.85 8.02
CA MET A 13 14.78 -39.78 9.48
C MET A 13 13.36 -39.56 10.01
N LEU A 14 12.80 -40.62 10.60
CA LEU A 14 11.66 -40.56 11.52
C LEU A 14 12.20 -40.48 12.96
N PRO A 15 11.70 -39.59 13.83
CA PRO A 15 12.03 -39.62 15.26
C PRO A 15 10.94 -40.32 16.07
N PRO A 16 11.32 -41.17 17.04
CA PRO A 16 10.55 -41.25 18.29
C PRO A 16 11.42 -41.60 19.54
N PRO A 17 10.88 -41.63 20.78
CA PRO A 17 9.82 -40.82 21.38
C PRO A 17 10.14 -40.31 22.82
N LEU A 18 9.26 -39.44 23.34
CA LEU A 18 8.87 -39.19 24.74
C LEU A 18 9.76 -39.67 25.91
N ALA A 19 10.25 -38.72 26.71
CA ALA A 19 10.45 -38.91 28.16
C ALA A 19 10.08 -37.63 28.96
N ARG A 20 9.24 -37.87 29.96
CA ARG A 20 8.66 -37.00 31.02
C ARG A 20 9.66 -36.04 31.71
N VAL A 21 9.15 -34.94 32.28
CA VAL A 21 9.11 -34.66 33.74
C VAL A 21 8.14 -33.51 34.05
N LEU A 22 7.39 -33.72 35.15
CA LEU A 22 6.38 -32.89 35.81
C LEU A 22 7.00 -31.88 36.79
N HIS A 23 6.15 -30.96 37.29
CA HIS A 23 6.34 -30.02 38.42
C HIS A 23 7.22 -28.80 38.10
N THR A 24 6.86 -27.56 38.44
CA THR A 24 6.34 -27.06 39.72
C THR A 24 5.47 -25.80 39.55
N ALA A 25 4.39 -25.75 40.34
CA ALA A 25 3.69 -24.53 40.74
C ALA A 25 4.44 -23.82 41.90
N HIS A 26 3.96 -22.60 42.22
CA HIS A 26 4.35 -21.68 43.31
C HIS A 26 5.47 -20.68 43.02
N ASN A 27 5.10 -19.40 42.90
CA ASN A 27 5.32 -18.44 44.01
C ASN A 27 4.63 -17.09 43.72
N PHE A 28 3.56 -16.83 44.48
CA PHE A 28 3.06 -15.49 44.76
C PHE A 28 4.03 -14.82 45.74
N HIS A 29 4.51 -13.61 45.43
CA HIS A 29 5.09 -12.71 46.42
C HIS A 29 4.37 -11.38 46.41
N SER A 30 3.69 -11.15 47.53
CA SER A 30 3.07 -9.92 48.00
C SER A 30 4.15 -8.87 48.24
N LEU A 31 3.96 -7.65 47.75
CA LEU A 31 4.69 -6.48 48.20
C LEU A 31 3.71 -5.52 48.87
N ASN A 32 3.86 -5.39 50.19
CA ASN A 32 3.30 -4.33 51.01
C ASN A 32 4.02 -2.99 50.71
N PRO A 33 3.33 -1.84 50.75
CA PRO A 33 3.98 -0.53 50.79
C PRO A 33 4.39 -0.15 52.23
N PRO A 34 5.49 0.60 52.43
CA PRO A 34 5.88 1.06 53.75
C PRO A 34 5.10 2.32 54.18
N THR A 35 4.67 2.25 55.42
CA THR A 35 4.14 3.34 56.25
C THR A 35 5.27 4.31 56.60
N GLN A 36 5.10 5.61 56.34
CA GLN A 36 5.84 6.65 57.06
C GLN A 36 4.84 7.58 57.75
N ALA A 37 4.88 7.51 59.07
CA ALA A 37 4.29 8.47 59.98
C ALA A 37 5.21 9.71 60.04
N ASN A 38 4.64 10.90 59.97
CA ASN A 38 5.23 12.09 60.57
C ASN A 38 4.15 12.90 61.27
N HIS A 39 4.28 12.90 62.59
CA HIS A 39 3.65 13.79 63.56
C HIS A 39 4.30 15.18 63.44
N TYR A 40 3.54 16.25 63.28
CA TYR A 40 3.85 17.55 63.89
C TYR A 40 2.57 18.39 64.09
N GLN A 41 2.58 19.08 65.23
CA GLN A 41 1.46 19.66 65.98
C GLN A 41 0.93 21.01 65.46
N PRO A 42 -0.21 21.49 66.01
CA PRO A 42 -1.03 22.57 65.45
C PRO A 42 -0.64 23.95 65.98
N SER A 43 -0.84 24.98 65.16
CA SER A 43 -0.87 26.37 65.64
C SER A 43 -1.95 27.19 64.92
N GLY A 44 -2.81 27.80 65.73
CA GLY A 44 -3.36 29.15 65.54
C GLY A 44 -4.22 29.44 64.30
N ARG A 45 -5.54 29.42 64.49
CA ARG A 45 -6.51 30.23 63.72
C ARG A 45 -6.08 31.71 63.65
N PRO A 46 -6.47 32.42 62.59
CA PRO A 46 -7.59 33.34 62.79
C PRO A 46 -8.69 33.17 61.75
N ALA A 47 -9.92 33.41 62.21
CA ALA A 47 -11.14 33.38 61.43
C ALA A 47 -11.12 34.48 60.34
N ALA A 48 -11.16 34.07 59.07
CA ALA A 48 -11.37 34.96 57.94
C ALA A 48 -12.64 34.51 57.20
N GLN A 49 -13.65 35.37 57.33
CA GLN A 49 -14.82 35.61 56.48
C GLN A 49 -15.06 34.64 55.32
N HIS A 50 -16.16 33.89 55.46
CA HIS A 50 -16.85 33.14 54.42
C HIS A 50 -17.23 34.08 53.25
N ARG A 51 -16.36 34.20 52.25
CA ARG A 51 -16.74 34.66 50.90
C ARG A 51 -17.25 33.44 50.14
N GLN A 52 -18.57 33.39 49.94
CA GLN A 52 -19.18 32.48 48.96
C GLN A 52 -18.69 32.89 47.57
N PHE A 53 -17.63 32.26 47.09
CA PHE A 53 -17.31 32.28 45.67
C PHE A 53 -18.31 31.34 45.00
N ALA A 54 -19.27 31.93 44.29
CA ALA A 54 -20.04 31.20 43.30
C ALA A 54 -19.04 30.64 42.28
N ILE A 55 -19.07 29.32 42.05
CA ILE A 55 -18.34 28.61 41.00
C ILE A 55 -19.35 28.33 39.89
N PRO A 56 -19.50 29.18 38.85
CA PRO A 56 -20.40 28.92 37.74
C PRO A 56 -19.75 28.09 36.63
N GLU A 57 -18.42 27.94 36.64
CA GLU A 57 -17.67 27.30 35.55
C GLU A 57 -17.70 25.76 35.58
N GLU A 58 -17.87 25.15 36.75
CA GLU A 58 -17.95 23.69 36.86
C GLU A 58 -19.26 23.12 36.29
N GLN A 59 -20.37 23.86 36.38
CA GLN A 59 -21.62 23.42 35.78
C GLN A 59 -21.58 23.47 34.25
N SER A 60 -20.92 24.49 33.68
CA SER A 60 -20.75 24.64 32.23
C SER A 60 -19.90 23.53 31.61
N THR A 61 -18.81 23.14 32.29
CA THR A 61 -17.95 22.03 31.85
C THR A 61 -18.64 20.68 31.97
N ILE A 62 -19.45 20.45 33.00
CA ILE A 62 -20.27 19.24 33.13
C ILE A 62 -21.33 19.16 32.01
N THR A 63 -22.02 20.26 31.68
CA THR A 63 -23.00 20.27 30.58
C THR A 63 -22.34 19.99 29.22
N LEU A 64 -21.16 20.57 28.97
CA LEU A 64 -20.42 20.33 27.73
C LEU A 64 -20.01 18.84 27.60
N LEU A 65 -19.54 18.23 28.69
CA LEU A 65 -19.18 16.81 28.70
C LEU A 65 -20.39 15.90 28.46
N LEU A 66 -21.55 16.24 29.04
CA LEU A 66 -22.79 15.49 28.83
C LEU A 66 -23.26 15.56 27.37
N ASP A 67 -23.23 16.75 26.75
CA ASP A 67 -23.57 16.92 25.34
C ASP A 67 -22.63 16.12 24.43
N THR A 68 -21.33 16.11 24.76
CA THR A 68 -20.33 15.35 24.00
C THR A 68 -20.57 13.84 24.09
N ILE A 69 -20.92 13.34 25.28
CA ILE A 69 -21.26 11.92 25.48
C ILE A 69 -22.53 11.55 24.69
N GLN A 70 -23.51 12.44 24.65
CA GLN A 70 -24.75 12.22 23.92
C GLN A 70 -24.54 12.17 22.40
N ILE A 71 -23.68 13.03 21.85
CA ILE A 71 -23.26 12.99 20.43
C ILE A 71 -22.57 11.65 20.12
N LEU A 72 -21.62 11.22 20.95
CA LEU A 72 -20.91 9.95 20.75
C LEU A 72 -21.86 8.74 20.81
N HIS A 73 -22.87 8.78 21.68
CA HIS A 73 -23.92 7.76 21.72
C HIS A 73 -24.74 7.73 20.43
N GLN A 74 -25.11 8.88 19.88
CA GLN A 74 -25.86 8.97 18.63
C GLN A 74 -25.06 8.41 17.45
N ASP A 75 -23.78 8.78 17.33
CA ASP A 75 -22.88 8.28 16.30
C ASP A 75 -22.72 6.75 16.39
N MET A 76 -22.62 6.21 17.60
CA MET A 76 -22.53 4.77 17.82
C MET A 76 -23.82 4.04 17.38
N PHE A 77 -25.00 4.65 17.57
CA PHE A 77 -26.27 4.12 17.08
C PHE A 77 -26.34 4.13 15.54
N GLU A 78 -25.92 5.23 14.90
CA GLU A 78 -25.89 5.32 13.43
C GLU A 78 -24.92 4.28 12.82
N ILE A 79 -23.76 4.09 13.44
CA ILE A 79 -22.81 3.05 13.01
C ILE A 79 -23.43 1.65 13.13
N LYS A 80 -24.14 1.35 14.23
CA LYS A 80 -24.83 0.07 14.42
C LYS A 80 -25.92 -0.15 13.37
N ASP A 81 -26.71 0.87 13.07
CA ASP A 81 -27.78 0.78 12.07
C ASP A 81 -27.22 0.60 10.65
N ARG A 82 -26.12 1.30 10.32
CA ARG A 82 -25.38 1.09 9.06
C ARG A 82 -24.81 -0.31 8.96
N LEU A 83 -24.27 -0.88 10.04
CA LEU A 83 -23.79 -2.25 10.06
C LEU A 83 -24.94 -3.25 9.85
N GLY A 84 -26.09 -3.05 10.51
CA GLY A 84 -27.29 -3.87 10.28
C GLY A 84 -27.82 -3.77 8.84
N SER A 85 -27.79 -2.57 8.25
CA SER A 85 -28.14 -2.35 6.84
C SER A 85 -27.16 -3.05 5.88
N ILE A 86 -25.87 -3.09 6.21
CA ILE A 86 -24.87 -3.83 5.43
C ILE A 86 -25.08 -5.34 5.59
N GLU A 87 -25.33 -5.84 6.79
CA GLU A 87 -25.60 -7.27 7.05
C GLU A 87 -26.85 -7.75 6.32
N THR A 88 -27.94 -6.98 6.37
CA THR A 88 -29.16 -7.27 5.61
C THR A 88 -28.94 -7.19 4.09
N ALA A 89 -28.18 -6.22 3.60
CA ALA A 89 -27.81 -6.15 2.18
C ALA A 89 -26.92 -7.33 1.74
N ILE A 90 -26.04 -7.82 2.62
CA ILE A 90 -25.23 -9.02 2.38
C ILE A 90 -26.13 -10.26 2.33
N LEU A 91 -27.05 -10.42 3.29
CA LEU A 91 -28.00 -11.53 3.33
C LEU A 91 -28.94 -11.55 2.12
N GLN A 92 -29.42 -10.39 1.66
CA GLN A 92 -30.22 -10.27 0.43
C GLN A 92 -29.41 -10.56 -0.84
N ARG A 93 -28.08 -10.36 -0.82
CA ARG A 93 -27.19 -10.70 -1.94
C ARG A 93 -26.77 -12.17 -1.98
N GLN A 94 -27.13 -12.99 -0.99
CA GLN A 94 -26.83 -14.43 -0.96
C GLN A 94 -27.74 -15.30 -1.87
N SER A 95 -28.21 -14.78 -3.00
CA SER A 95 -28.45 -15.62 -4.18
C SER A 95 -27.09 -16.06 -4.76
N PRO A 96 -26.94 -17.30 -5.25
CA PRO A 96 -25.65 -18.00 -5.30
C PRO A 96 -24.66 -17.33 -6.27
N THR A 97 -23.69 -16.62 -5.72
CA THR A 97 -22.44 -16.25 -6.38
C THR A 97 -21.29 -16.34 -5.35
N PRO A 98 -20.08 -16.76 -5.77
CA PRO A 98 -19.03 -17.17 -4.84
C PRO A 98 -18.32 -15.98 -4.16
N PRO A 99 -17.72 -16.18 -2.96
CA PRO A 99 -17.43 -15.10 -2.02
C PRO A 99 -16.04 -14.47 -2.24
N ARG A 100 -15.94 -13.16 -1.98
CA ARG A 100 -14.71 -12.35 -2.07
C ARG A 100 -14.12 -12.14 -0.66
N GLY A 101 -12.92 -12.65 -0.45
CA GLY A 101 -12.19 -12.56 0.82
C GLY A 101 -11.55 -11.19 1.10
N VAL A 102 -11.55 -10.82 2.38
CA VAL A 102 -11.03 -9.59 2.98
C VAL A 102 -9.50 -9.62 3.06
N ALA A 103 -8.83 -8.53 2.64
CA ALA A 103 -7.37 -8.41 2.62
C ALA A 103 -6.85 -7.56 3.79
N THR A 104 -6.00 -8.16 4.62
CA THR A 104 -5.20 -7.53 5.66
C THR A 104 -4.02 -6.72 5.09
N GLN A 105 -3.85 -5.49 5.58
CA GLN A 105 -2.73 -4.59 5.32
C GLN A 105 -1.47 -5.00 6.09
N ARG A 106 -0.32 -5.08 5.41
CA ARG A 106 0.99 -4.72 5.98
C ARG A 106 2.00 -4.52 4.85
N GLY A 107 2.76 -3.43 4.89
CA GLY A 107 3.87 -3.19 3.97
C GLY A 107 4.52 -1.82 4.15
N GLY A 108 5.66 -1.79 4.83
CA GLY A 108 6.55 -0.63 4.96
C GLY A 108 7.31 -0.31 3.67
N ARG A 109 7.82 0.93 3.64
CA ARG A 109 8.51 1.58 2.52
C ARG A 109 10.01 1.32 2.56
N ILE A 110 10.64 1.09 1.41
CA ILE A 110 12.03 1.52 1.12
C ILE A 110 12.05 2.03 -0.33
N ALA A 111 12.65 3.20 -0.53
CA ALA A 111 12.69 3.95 -1.79
C ALA A 111 13.98 3.68 -2.58
N ARG A 112 13.89 3.68 -3.92
CA ARG A 112 15.03 3.93 -4.84
C ARG A 112 14.63 4.72 -6.08
N SER A 113 15.64 5.42 -6.59
CA SER A 113 15.70 6.47 -7.61
C SER A 113 15.63 5.97 -9.06
N LYS A 114 15.38 6.93 -9.97
CA LYS A 114 15.16 6.77 -11.41
C LYS A 114 16.47 6.74 -12.21
N GLY A 115 16.49 5.94 -13.27
CA GLY A 115 17.37 6.08 -14.44
C GLY A 115 16.56 5.76 -15.70
N ALA A 116 16.61 6.66 -16.69
CA ALA A 116 15.87 6.59 -17.95
C ALA A 116 16.70 5.90 -19.04
N THR A 117 16.05 5.20 -19.97
CA THR A 117 16.67 4.69 -21.20
C THR A 117 15.87 5.10 -22.45
N PRO A 118 16.53 5.27 -23.62
CA PRO A 118 15.92 5.84 -24.81
C PRO A 118 15.26 4.77 -25.71
N ARG A 119 14.24 5.21 -26.46
CA ARG A 119 13.47 4.41 -27.43
C ARG A 119 14.30 4.05 -28.66
N ILE A 120 14.33 2.76 -29.03
CA ILE A 120 14.82 2.25 -30.32
C ILE A 120 13.61 1.92 -31.21
N PRO A 121 13.58 2.29 -32.50
CA PRO A 121 12.49 1.94 -33.41
C PRO A 121 12.75 0.56 -34.07
N GLN A 122 11.75 -0.33 -34.08
CA GLN A 122 11.83 -1.59 -34.83
C GLN A 122 10.85 -1.64 -36.02
N LEU A 123 11.38 -2.14 -37.14
CA LEU A 123 10.74 -2.43 -38.42
C LEU A 123 10.37 -3.94 -38.48
N ARG A 124 9.10 -4.24 -38.88
CA ARG A 124 8.54 -5.35 -39.72
C ARG A 124 9.06 -6.81 -39.52
N ALA A 125 8.31 -7.93 -39.62
CA ALA A 125 7.04 -8.29 -40.27
C ALA A 125 6.44 -9.62 -39.73
N THR A 126 5.11 -9.74 -39.86
CA THR A 126 4.17 -10.89 -40.00
C THR A 126 4.56 -12.34 -39.65
N ALA A 127 3.87 -12.89 -38.64
CA ALA A 127 3.31 -14.25 -38.61
C ALA A 127 1.90 -14.18 -37.99
N LYS A 128 0.99 -15.05 -38.43
CA LYS A 128 -0.46 -15.00 -38.16
C LYS A 128 -0.77 -15.14 -36.65
N THR A 129 -1.03 -14.02 -35.99
CA THR A 129 -1.41 -13.91 -34.58
C THR A 129 -2.94 -14.01 -34.44
N VAL A 130 -3.43 -14.88 -33.55
CA VAL A 130 -4.72 -14.62 -32.89
C VAL A 130 -4.49 -13.40 -32.00
N PRO A 131 -5.27 -12.31 -32.12
CA PRO A 131 -4.98 -11.09 -31.39
C PRO A 131 -5.19 -11.34 -29.89
N SER A 132 -4.10 -11.63 -29.17
CA SER A 132 -4.02 -11.24 -27.77
C SER A 132 -4.12 -9.73 -27.79
N ARG A 133 -5.26 -9.21 -27.32
CA ARG A 133 -5.54 -7.79 -27.21
C ARG A 133 -4.67 -7.21 -26.09
N THR A 134 -3.36 -7.21 -26.28
CA THR A 134 -2.48 -6.21 -25.68
C THR A 134 -2.75 -4.92 -26.43
N THR A 135 -3.91 -4.31 -26.18
CA THR A 135 -3.95 -2.86 -26.18
C THR A 135 -2.88 -2.47 -25.17
N GLU A 136 -1.70 -2.09 -25.67
CA GLU A 136 -0.86 -1.13 -24.99
C GLU A 136 -1.81 0.02 -24.66
N CYS A 137 -2.37 -0.01 -23.46
CA CYS A 137 -3.04 1.12 -22.88
C CYS A 137 -1.93 2.15 -22.73
N GLU A 138 -1.69 2.91 -23.79
CA GLU A 138 -1.28 4.29 -23.62
C GLU A 138 -2.16 4.80 -22.49
N PRO A 139 -1.57 5.33 -21.40
CA PRO A 139 -2.38 5.93 -20.37
C PRO A 139 -3.29 6.89 -21.12
N ALA A 140 -4.61 6.74 -20.97
CA ALA A 140 -5.53 7.78 -21.41
C ALA A 140 -5.16 9.01 -20.57
N THR A 141 -4.13 9.73 -21.01
CA THR A 141 -3.95 11.15 -20.83
C THR A 141 -5.21 11.70 -21.44
N THR A 142 -6.25 11.80 -20.61
CA THR A 142 -7.33 12.74 -20.85
C THR A 142 -6.62 14.03 -21.19
N ALA A 143 -6.61 14.37 -22.48
CA ALA A 143 -6.05 15.58 -23.04
C ALA A 143 -6.91 16.78 -22.62
N ASP A 144 -7.25 16.83 -21.33
CA ASP A 144 -7.63 18.05 -20.64
C ASP A 144 -6.32 18.84 -20.55
N GLU A 145 -6.00 19.50 -21.67
CA GLU A 145 -4.94 20.46 -21.90
C GLU A 145 -4.32 21.02 -20.61
N ASP A 146 -3.07 20.65 -20.37
CA ASP A 146 -2.18 21.23 -19.38
C ASP A 146 -1.81 22.66 -19.80
N ASP A 147 -2.79 23.57 -19.74
CA ASP A 147 -2.59 24.96 -20.15
C ASP A 147 -1.77 25.70 -19.10
N GLY A 148 -0.50 25.89 -19.43
CA GLY A 148 0.29 27.00 -18.95
C GLY A 148 0.41 27.11 -17.43
N ALA A 149 0.27 26.00 -16.69
CA ALA A 149 0.82 25.98 -15.35
C ALA A 149 2.30 26.38 -15.49
N PRO A 150 2.78 27.42 -14.78
CA PRO A 150 4.19 27.78 -14.83
C PRO A 150 4.96 26.49 -14.58
N ALA A 151 5.86 26.14 -15.49
CA ALA A 151 6.59 24.88 -15.43
C ALA A 151 7.06 24.70 -13.98
N LEU A 152 6.58 23.62 -13.33
CA LEU A 152 6.91 23.27 -11.95
C LEU A 152 8.42 23.24 -11.67
N ASP A 153 9.21 23.24 -12.75
CA ASP A 153 10.66 23.19 -12.79
C ASP A 153 11.34 24.54 -12.56
N LYS A 154 10.60 25.65 -12.43
CA LYS A 154 11.21 26.97 -12.12
C LYS A 154 11.48 27.19 -10.63
N VAL A 155 10.95 26.35 -9.75
CA VAL A 155 11.15 26.47 -8.31
C VAL A 155 12.21 25.48 -7.87
N ASP A 156 13.24 25.97 -7.18
CA ASP A 156 14.34 25.16 -6.66
C ASP A 156 13.90 24.37 -5.43
N VAL A 157 13.11 23.33 -5.70
CA VAL A 157 12.53 22.39 -4.73
C VAL A 157 13.02 21.00 -5.10
N THR A 158 13.59 20.29 -4.14
CA THR A 158 14.05 18.92 -4.33
C THR A 158 12.86 17.99 -4.64
N ASP A 159 13.14 16.85 -5.27
CA ASP A 159 12.12 15.83 -5.55
C ASP A 159 11.43 15.31 -4.28
N ALA A 160 12.14 15.31 -3.14
CA ALA A 160 11.60 14.89 -1.84
C ALA A 160 10.62 15.93 -1.29
N GLU A 161 11.02 17.20 -1.24
CA GLU A 161 10.18 18.32 -0.81
C GLU A 161 8.93 18.45 -1.68
N ARG A 162 9.09 18.33 -3.01
CA ARG A 162 7.97 18.36 -3.96
C ARG A 162 6.93 17.29 -3.64
N ARG A 163 7.37 16.07 -3.26
CA ARG A 163 6.47 14.97 -2.87
C ARG A 163 5.82 15.22 -1.51
N ALA A 164 6.55 15.77 -0.56
CA ALA A 164 6.02 16.14 0.76
C ALA A 164 4.93 17.20 0.62
N LEU A 165 5.22 18.31 -0.09
CA LEU A 165 4.27 19.38 -0.41
C LEU A 165 3.06 18.85 -1.19
N GLN A 166 3.26 18.02 -2.21
CA GLN A 166 2.15 17.42 -2.97
C GLN A 166 1.23 16.59 -2.07
N THR A 167 1.80 15.80 -1.16
CA THR A 167 1.05 14.99 -0.20
C THR A 167 0.24 15.88 0.74
N TYR A 168 0.88 16.92 1.28
CA TYR A 168 0.26 17.89 2.17
C TYR A 168 -0.88 18.67 1.51
N VAL A 169 -0.69 19.17 0.28
CA VAL A 169 -1.74 19.85 -0.49
C VAL A 169 -2.90 18.89 -0.78
N THR A 170 -2.62 17.61 -1.08
CA THR A 170 -3.67 16.61 -1.28
C THR A 170 -4.47 16.33 0.01
N GLN A 171 -3.81 16.34 1.17
CA GLN A 171 -4.47 16.21 2.47
C GLN A 171 -5.32 17.44 2.80
N THR A 172 -4.77 18.64 2.59
CA THR A 172 -5.50 19.92 2.74
C THR A 172 -6.74 19.94 1.86
N PHE A 173 -6.61 19.54 0.59
CA PHE A 173 -7.73 19.40 -0.34
C PHE A 173 -8.85 18.53 0.26
N ARG A 174 -8.50 17.35 0.79
CA ARG A 174 -9.49 16.44 1.40
C ARG A 174 -10.11 17.00 2.67
N ARG A 175 -9.33 17.71 3.49
CA ARG A 175 -9.80 18.33 4.73
C ARG A 175 -10.78 19.48 4.45
N VAL A 176 -10.46 20.37 3.50
CA VAL A 176 -11.36 21.46 3.07
C VAL A 176 -12.69 20.90 2.54
N CYS A 177 -12.65 19.75 1.89
CA CYS A 177 -13.85 19.06 1.43
C CYS A 177 -14.53 18.19 2.50
N ASN A 178 -13.94 18.04 3.70
CA ASN A 178 -14.35 17.06 4.72
C ASN A 178 -14.65 15.67 4.13
N VAL A 179 -13.68 15.11 3.40
CA VAL A 179 -13.80 13.78 2.77
C VAL A 179 -12.88 12.78 3.45
N ILE A 180 -13.49 11.79 4.09
CA ILE A 180 -12.79 10.64 4.68
C ILE A 180 -12.88 9.46 3.68
N GLY A 181 -11.73 8.89 3.32
CA GLY A 181 -11.67 7.69 2.47
C GLY A 181 -11.75 7.97 0.96
N ARG A 182 -12.36 7.06 0.20
CA ARG A 182 -12.34 7.07 -1.28
C ARG A 182 -13.62 7.59 -1.92
N HIS A 183 -14.73 7.58 -1.19
CA HIS A 183 -16.01 8.05 -1.71
C HIS A 183 -16.08 9.56 -1.62
N TRP A 184 -16.36 10.18 -2.76
CA TRP A 184 -16.61 11.62 -2.82
C TRP A 184 -18.11 11.87 -2.73
N PRO A 185 -18.51 12.92 -2.02
CA PRO A 185 -19.90 13.34 -1.93
C PRO A 185 -20.40 13.82 -3.30
N ASP A 186 -21.70 13.71 -3.51
CA ASP A 186 -22.33 14.24 -4.71
C ASP A 186 -22.20 15.76 -4.77
N THR A 187 -21.98 16.28 -5.98
CA THR A 187 -21.74 17.72 -6.20
C THR A 187 -22.96 18.58 -5.91
N ASP A 188 -24.15 17.98 -5.99
CA ASP A 188 -25.42 18.68 -5.87
C ASP A 188 -25.91 18.76 -4.41
N VAL A 189 -25.27 18.03 -3.50
CA VAL A 189 -25.59 18.03 -2.09
C VAL A 189 -24.74 19.09 -1.38
N VAL A 190 -25.40 20.16 -0.93
CA VAL A 190 -24.78 21.16 -0.07
C VAL A 190 -24.52 20.53 1.30
N ARG A 191 -23.26 20.55 1.73
CA ARG A 191 -22.84 20.01 3.03
C ARG A 191 -22.37 21.16 3.90
N THR A 192 -22.87 21.25 5.12
CA THR A 192 -22.44 22.24 6.11
C THR A 192 -21.73 21.57 7.28
N ASN A 193 -20.73 22.25 7.82
CA ASN A 193 -20.10 21.85 9.06
C ASN A 193 -21.07 22.13 10.21
N ALA A 194 -21.41 21.12 11.02
CA ALA A 194 -22.35 21.28 12.13
C ALA A 194 -21.87 22.31 13.17
N VAL A 195 -20.56 22.41 13.38
CA VAL A 195 -19.94 23.29 14.39
C VAL A 195 -19.78 24.70 13.86
N THR A 196 -19.18 24.87 12.68
CA THR A 196 -18.87 26.20 12.14
C THR A 196 -19.99 26.80 11.30
N GLN A 197 -21.00 26.00 10.92
CA GLN A 197 -22.05 26.34 9.95
C GLN A 197 -21.53 26.73 8.56
N GLU A 198 -20.24 26.53 8.29
CA GLU A 198 -19.64 26.80 6.99
C GLU A 198 -19.96 25.70 5.99
N VAL A 199 -20.22 26.09 4.75
CA VAL A 199 -20.46 25.14 3.65
C VAL A 199 -19.13 24.51 3.24
N TYR A 200 -19.03 23.19 3.30
CA TYR A 200 -17.90 22.46 2.76
C TYR A 200 -17.82 22.66 1.25
N LEU A 201 -16.62 22.90 0.76
CA LEU A 201 -16.39 23.01 -0.67
C LEU A 201 -16.38 21.61 -1.29
N THR A 202 -17.01 21.46 -2.45
CA THR A 202 -17.02 20.19 -3.19
C THR A 202 -16.49 20.45 -4.61
N PRO A 203 -15.44 19.74 -5.06
CA PRO A 203 -14.95 19.86 -6.43
C PRO A 203 -15.96 19.30 -7.43
N VAL A 204 -16.07 19.94 -8.59
CA VAL A 204 -16.92 19.46 -9.69
C VAL A 204 -16.07 18.60 -10.62
N PHE A 205 -15.83 17.34 -10.25
CA PHE A 205 -14.98 16.41 -11.01
C PHE A 205 -15.41 16.15 -12.46
N PRO A 206 -16.71 16.15 -12.83
CA PRO A 206 -17.11 16.05 -14.24
C PRO A 206 -16.56 17.18 -15.12
N LYS A 207 -16.15 18.31 -14.52
CA LYS A 207 -15.61 19.47 -15.23
C LYS A 207 -14.08 19.48 -15.19
N THR A 208 -13.48 20.37 -15.98
CA THR A 208 -12.03 20.55 -16.01
C THR A 208 -11.56 21.46 -14.89
N VAL A 209 -10.24 21.56 -14.71
CA VAL A 209 -9.59 22.50 -13.78
C VAL A 209 -9.94 23.97 -14.10
N ARG A 210 -10.28 24.28 -15.36
CA ARG A 210 -10.61 25.62 -15.84
C ARG A 210 -12.04 26.07 -15.50
N ASP A 211 -12.92 25.17 -15.07
CA ASP A 211 -14.27 25.56 -14.62
C ASP A 211 -14.14 26.59 -13.49
N PRO A 212 -14.81 27.75 -13.55
CA PRO A 212 -14.65 28.82 -12.57
C PRO A 212 -14.85 28.37 -11.12
N ARG A 213 -15.74 27.39 -10.89
CA ARG A 213 -15.98 26.83 -9.55
C ARG A 213 -14.79 26.01 -9.07
N ASN A 214 -14.23 25.19 -9.95
CA ASN A 214 -13.02 24.42 -9.66
C ASN A 214 -11.81 25.34 -9.49
N ALA A 215 -11.64 26.35 -10.34
CA ALA A 215 -10.54 27.31 -10.24
C ALA A 215 -10.56 28.07 -8.89
N ALA A 216 -11.72 28.59 -8.50
CA ALA A 216 -11.91 29.27 -7.21
C ALA A 216 -11.66 28.32 -6.03
N PHE A 217 -12.16 27.09 -6.12
CA PHE A 217 -11.94 26.06 -5.11
C PHE A 217 -10.44 25.71 -4.95
N LEU A 218 -9.73 25.48 -6.05
CA LEU A 218 -8.30 25.14 -6.03
C LEU A 218 -7.46 26.28 -5.49
N HIS A 219 -7.85 27.53 -5.78
CA HIS A 219 -7.23 28.71 -5.18
C HIS A 219 -7.40 28.72 -3.66
N LYS A 220 -8.61 28.44 -3.15
CA LYS A 220 -8.84 28.32 -1.70
C LYS A 220 -8.00 27.21 -1.08
N VAL A 221 -7.93 26.03 -1.71
CA VAL A 221 -7.08 24.93 -1.22
C VAL A 221 -5.61 25.37 -1.13
N ALA A 222 -5.10 26.07 -2.15
CA ALA A 222 -3.74 26.58 -2.15
C ALA A 222 -3.51 27.64 -1.04
N GLN A 223 -4.48 28.55 -0.83
CA GLN A 223 -4.42 29.55 0.24
C GLN A 223 -4.42 28.90 1.63
N HIS A 224 -5.28 27.90 1.87
CA HIS A 224 -5.29 27.17 3.14
C HIS A 224 -3.97 26.44 3.37
N ALA A 225 -3.43 25.78 2.34
CA ALA A 225 -2.13 25.11 2.44
C ALA A 225 -1.00 26.12 2.71
N PHE A 226 -1.02 27.26 2.02
CA PHE A 226 -0.03 28.33 2.21
C PHE A 226 -0.06 28.88 3.63
N ALA A 227 -1.24 29.28 4.13
CA ALA A 227 -1.41 29.83 5.47
C ALA A 227 -0.98 28.86 6.58
N GLU A 228 -1.22 27.55 6.41
CA GLU A 228 -0.75 26.58 7.40
C GLU A 228 0.77 26.39 7.34
N LEU A 229 1.37 26.43 6.15
CA LEU A 229 2.80 26.31 5.94
C LEU A 229 3.58 27.60 6.26
N GLU A 230 2.92 28.73 6.50
CA GLU A 230 3.58 29.92 7.06
C GLU A 230 4.15 29.65 8.46
N HIS A 231 3.59 28.66 9.18
CA HIS A 231 4.07 28.26 10.49
C HIS A 231 5.01 27.04 10.38
N PRO A 232 6.30 27.17 10.77
CA PRO A 232 7.29 26.08 10.69
C PRO A 232 6.85 24.78 11.40
N ASN A 233 6.05 24.90 12.46
CA ASN A 233 5.54 23.74 13.21
C ASN A 233 4.59 22.84 12.40
N ASN A 234 4.05 23.34 11.28
CA ASN A 234 3.11 22.60 10.43
C ASN A 234 3.79 22.00 9.19
N TRP A 235 5.11 22.14 9.06
CA TRP A 235 5.81 21.68 7.87
C TRP A 235 5.79 20.14 7.78
N PRO A 236 5.47 19.57 6.61
CA PRO A 236 5.49 18.13 6.45
C PRO A 236 6.93 17.61 6.51
N GLU A 237 7.06 16.38 7.01
CA GLU A 237 8.34 15.68 7.07
C GLU A 237 8.99 15.61 5.68
N GLY A 238 10.23 16.11 5.58
CA GLY A 238 10.98 16.19 4.33
C GLY A 238 11.06 17.59 3.71
N LEU A 239 10.53 18.63 4.35
CA LEU A 239 10.91 20.02 4.08
C LEU A 239 12.17 20.40 4.86
N ASP A 240 13.10 21.07 4.18
CA ASP A 240 14.30 21.60 4.82
C ASP A 240 13.97 22.91 5.58
N VAL A 241 13.94 22.81 6.91
CA VAL A 241 13.65 23.94 7.83
C VAL A 241 14.72 25.03 7.73
N GLU A 242 15.98 24.67 7.49
CA GLU A 242 17.10 25.60 7.48
C GLU A 242 17.11 26.46 6.22
N ARG A 243 16.68 25.88 5.09
CA ARG A 243 16.60 26.57 3.80
C ARG A 243 15.49 27.61 3.72
N GLY A 244 14.43 27.45 4.51
CA GLY A 244 13.22 28.28 4.41
C GLY A 244 12.29 27.83 3.27
N PRO A 245 11.06 28.37 3.19
CA PRO A 245 10.11 27.97 2.17
C PRO A 245 10.53 28.51 0.80
N SER A 246 11.00 27.62 -0.08
CA SER A 246 11.36 27.98 -1.47
C SER A 246 10.14 28.07 -2.41
N PHE A 247 8.92 27.93 -1.88
CA PHE A 247 7.69 27.84 -2.65
C PHE A 247 6.78 29.08 -2.45
N ASP A 248 6.06 29.44 -3.50
CA ASP A 248 5.06 30.51 -3.49
C ASP A 248 3.61 29.95 -3.57
N LEU A 249 2.63 30.82 -3.40
CA LEU A 249 1.21 30.46 -3.54
C LEU A 249 0.90 29.91 -4.94
N ALA A 250 1.56 30.43 -5.98
CA ALA A 250 1.37 29.97 -7.35
C ALA A 250 1.85 28.51 -7.54
N TYR A 251 2.95 28.14 -6.90
CA TYR A 251 3.46 26.78 -6.85
C TYR A 251 2.49 25.85 -6.14
N LEU A 252 2.00 26.22 -4.94
CA LEU A 252 0.99 25.41 -4.25
C LEU A 252 -0.31 25.27 -5.05
N LEU A 253 -0.72 26.30 -5.78
CA LEU A 253 -1.85 26.21 -6.71
C LEU A 253 -1.61 25.20 -7.83
N SER A 254 -0.40 25.15 -8.40
CA SER A 254 -0.05 24.14 -9.40
C SER A 254 -0.08 22.71 -8.83
N LEU A 255 0.36 22.51 -7.58
CA LEU A 255 0.23 21.23 -6.87
C LEU A 255 -1.23 20.88 -6.56
N ALA A 256 -2.08 21.88 -6.28
CA ALA A 256 -3.52 21.68 -6.08
C ALA A 256 -4.20 21.23 -7.38
N LYS A 257 -3.87 21.84 -8.53
CA LYS A 257 -4.33 21.39 -9.87
C LYS A 257 -3.91 19.95 -10.15
N LYS A 258 -2.65 19.59 -9.86
CA LYS A 258 -2.15 18.21 -10.00
C LYS A 258 -2.86 17.23 -9.07
N SER A 259 -3.16 17.65 -7.84
CA SER A 259 -3.98 16.88 -6.90
C SER A 259 -5.37 16.64 -7.46
N PHE A 260 -6.04 17.69 -7.97
CA PHE A 260 -7.37 17.59 -8.57
C PHE A 260 -7.42 16.54 -9.67
N ASN A 261 -6.49 16.55 -10.62
CA ASN A 261 -6.47 15.58 -11.72
C ASN A 261 -6.26 14.14 -11.21
N THR A 262 -5.42 13.98 -10.19
CA THR A 262 -5.21 12.67 -9.55
C THR A 262 -6.47 12.18 -8.84
N LEU A 263 -7.17 13.07 -8.12
CA LEU A 263 -8.40 12.75 -7.41
C LEU A 263 -9.58 12.52 -8.35
N LYS A 264 -9.69 13.30 -9.44
CA LYS A 264 -10.67 13.13 -10.53
C LYS A 264 -10.53 11.75 -11.16
N ARG A 265 -9.30 11.27 -11.38
CA ARG A 265 -9.06 9.90 -11.85
C ARG A 265 -9.61 8.87 -10.87
N GLY A 266 -9.30 9.01 -9.59
CA GLY A 266 -9.82 8.11 -8.55
C GLY A 266 -11.36 8.16 -8.43
N TRP A 267 -11.97 9.33 -8.63
CA TRP A 267 -13.42 9.48 -8.69
C TRP A 267 -14.02 8.78 -9.91
N ASN A 268 -13.45 8.96 -11.10
CA ASN A 268 -13.86 8.25 -12.32
C ASN A 268 -13.76 6.73 -12.16
N GLU A 269 -12.70 6.22 -11.51
CA GLU A 269 -12.54 4.79 -11.22
C GLU A 269 -13.70 4.24 -10.35
N VAL A 270 -14.26 5.03 -9.44
CA VAL A 270 -15.39 4.60 -8.61
C VAL A 270 -16.72 4.67 -9.38
N GLN A 271 -16.89 5.68 -10.23
CA GLN A 271 -18.14 5.90 -10.97
C GLN A 271 -18.27 4.99 -12.20
N GLN A 272 -17.16 4.60 -12.82
CA GLN A 272 -17.14 3.81 -14.05
C GLN A 272 -16.54 2.43 -13.79
N VAL A 273 -17.36 1.39 -13.87
CA VAL A 273 -16.94 -0.02 -13.68
C VAL A 273 -15.78 -0.40 -14.61
N GLU A 274 -15.83 0.02 -15.87
CA GLU A 274 -14.77 -0.23 -16.84
C GLU A 274 -13.45 0.47 -16.47
N ALA A 275 -13.52 1.70 -15.94
CA ALA A 275 -12.34 2.41 -15.47
C ALA A 275 -11.71 1.70 -14.26
N ALA A 276 -12.52 1.14 -13.36
CA ALA A 276 -12.03 0.34 -12.24
C ALA A 276 -11.27 -0.91 -12.72
N ILE A 277 -11.83 -1.63 -13.70
CA ILE A 277 -11.22 -2.83 -14.30
C ILE A 277 -9.89 -2.46 -14.97
N ASN A 278 -9.88 -1.42 -15.79
CA ASN A 278 -8.67 -0.96 -16.49
C ASN A 278 -7.60 -0.46 -15.51
N ALA A 279 -7.99 0.27 -14.46
CA ALA A 279 -7.06 0.73 -13.44
C ALA A 279 -6.44 -0.46 -12.68
N ASP A 280 -7.21 -1.50 -12.41
CA ASP A 280 -6.69 -2.70 -11.76
C ASP A 280 -5.73 -3.50 -12.66
N ALA A 281 -6.08 -3.66 -13.94
CA ALA A 281 -5.19 -4.24 -14.95
C ALA A 281 -3.87 -3.46 -15.04
N ASN A 282 -3.93 -2.12 -15.11
CA ASN A 282 -2.74 -1.27 -15.14
C ASN A 282 -1.89 -1.42 -13.87
N ARG A 283 -2.51 -1.47 -12.68
CA ARG A 283 -1.78 -1.72 -11.42
C ARG A 283 -1.11 -3.09 -11.43
N ARG A 284 -1.76 -4.13 -11.95
CA ARG A 284 -1.19 -5.48 -12.10
C ARG A 284 0.01 -5.46 -13.04
N ASN A 285 -0.16 -4.93 -14.24
CA ASN A 285 0.91 -4.83 -15.25
C ASN A 285 2.12 -4.05 -14.71
N HIS A 286 1.88 -2.94 -14.01
CA HIS A 286 2.95 -2.18 -13.38
C HIS A 286 3.68 -2.99 -12.30
N ARG A 287 2.97 -3.71 -11.43
CA ARG A 287 3.58 -4.60 -10.42
C ARG A 287 4.41 -5.71 -11.07
N GLN A 288 3.90 -6.34 -12.12
CA GLN A 288 4.61 -7.38 -12.89
C GLN A 288 5.90 -6.81 -13.51
N MET A 289 5.80 -5.72 -14.25
CA MET A 289 6.94 -5.03 -14.84
C MET A 289 8.01 -4.67 -13.79
N MET A 290 7.60 -4.08 -12.67
CA MET A 290 8.54 -3.72 -11.59
C MET A 290 9.22 -4.95 -10.97
N ARG A 291 8.51 -6.08 -10.84
CA ARG A 291 9.12 -7.35 -10.39
C ARG A 291 10.13 -7.88 -11.40
N ARG A 292 9.82 -7.87 -12.70
CA ARG A 292 10.77 -8.28 -13.75
C ARG A 292 12.02 -7.40 -13.75
N LYS A 293 11.84 -6.08 -13.60
CA LYS A 293 12.96 -5.13 -13.48
C LYS A 293 13.87 -5.48 -12.31
N HIS A 294 13.33 -5.65 -11.11
CA HIS A 294 14.11 -6.03 -9.93
C HIS A 294 14.80 -7.40 -10.11
N LYS A 295 14.13 -8.35 -10.75
CA LYS A 295 14.70 -9.67 -11.05
C LYS A 295 15.87 -9.56 -12.05
N ALA A 296 15.76 -8.72 -13.06
CA ALA A 296 16.83 -8.44 -14.02
C ALA A 296 18.04 -7.79 -13.32
N GLU A 297 17.81 -6.72 -12.54
CA GLU A 297 18.86 -6.04 -11.77
C GLU A 297 19.59 -7.02 -10.83
N TYR A 298 18.84 -7.90 -10.16
CA TYR A 298 19.42 -8.93 -9.31
C TYR A 298 20.25 -9.96 -10.10
N LEU A 299 19.73 -10.46 -11.21
CA LEU A 299 20.42 -11.44 -12.06
C LEU A 299 21.71 -10.86 -12.63
N LEU A 300 21.69 -9.60 -13.07
CA LEU A 300 22.89 -8.89 -13.53
C LEU A 300 23.95 -8.76 -12.42
N ALA A 301 23.53 -8.56 -11.16
CA ALA A 301 24.46 -8.45 -10.04
C ALA A 301 25.21 -9.75 -9.71
N VAL A 302 24.58 -10.92 -9.94
CA VAL A 302 25.21 -12.24 -9.70
C VAL A 302 25.84 -12.84 -10.96
N LEU A 303 25.63 -12.20 -12.12
CA LEU A 303 25.96 -12.76 -13.41
C LEU A 303 27.44 -13.10 -13.57
N GLN A 304 28.33 -12.23 -13.09
CA GLN A 304 29.77 -12.43 -13.24
C GLN A 304 30.27 -13.69 -12.53
N ALA A 305 29.77 -13.96 -11.32
CA ALA A 305 30.12 -15.15 -10.56
C ALA A 305 29.62 -16.43 -11.27
N PHE A 306 28.38 -16.41 -11.74
CA PHE A 306 27.79 -17.52 -12.48
C PHE A 306 28.53 -17.81 -13.79
N ALA A 307 28.87 -16.77 -14.55
CA ALA A 307 29.61 -16.90 -15.80
C ALA A 307 31.00 -17.52 -15.58
N ALA A 308 31.70 -17.12 -14.51
CA ALA A 308 32.99 -17.68 -14.13
C ALA A 308 32.89 -19.16 -13.71
N GLU A 309 31.87 -19.53 -12.92
CA GLU A 309 31.65 -20.91 -12.47
C GLU A 309 31.37 -21.88 -13.63
N HIS A 310 30.62 -21.42 -14.65
CA HIS A 310 30.21 -22.25 -15.77
C HIS A 310 31.04 -22.06 -17.04
N GLY A 311 32.08 -21.21 -17.02
CA GLY A 311 32.91 -20.93 -18.19
C GLY A 311 32.15 -20.28 -19.35
N LEU A 312 31.14 -19.45 -19.04
CA LEU A 312 30.31 -18.76 -20.02
C LEU A 312 30.81 -17.33 -20.23
N ASP A 313 30.57 -16.76 -21.43
CA ASP A 313 30.86 -15.36 -21.70
C ASP A 313 29.81 -14.44 -21.02
N PRO A 314 30.20 -13.58 -20.05
CA PRO A 314 29.28 -12.66 -19.41
C PRO A 314 28.57 -11.72 -20.40
N ALA A 315 29.23 -11.32 -21.50
CA ALA A 315 28.66 -10.36 -22.45
C ALA A 315 27.39 -10.91 -23.10
N VAL A 316 27.42 -12.18 -23.52
CA VAL A 316 26.26 -12.88 -24.10
C VAL A 316 25.12 -12.98 -23.09
N LEU A 317 25.44 -13.18 -21.81
CA LEU A 317 24.44 -13.34 -20.77
C LEU A 317 23.79 -12.00 -20.36
N VAL A 318 24.52 -10.88 -20.43
CA VAL A 318 23.94 -9.55 -20.20
C VAL A 318 22.80 -9.28 -21.19
N ASP A 319 23.01 -9.59 -22.47
CA ASP A 319 21.99 -9.39 -23.51
C ASP A 319 20.77 -10.30 -23.32
N ALA A 320 20.96 -11.49 -22.74
CA ALA A 320 19.88 -12.42 -22.43
C ALA A 320 19.07 -12.00 -21.17
N ILE A 321 19.67 -11.26 -20.24
CA ILE A 321 19.02 -10.80 -19.01
C ILE A 321 18.44 -9.41 -19.23
N HIS A 322 17.24 -9.39 -19.81
CA HIS A 322 16.44 -8.18 -19.96
C HIS A 322 15.09 -8.32 -19.28
N GLU A 323 14.56 -7.25 -18.68
CA GLU A 323 13.28 -7.26 -17.96
C GLU A 323 12.09 -7.71 -18.82
N GLN A 324 12.18 -7.56 -20.14
CA GLN A 324 11.16 -8.09 -21.05
C GLN A 324 11.27 -9.61 -21.15
N TYR A 325 12.47 -10.18 -21.18
CA TYR A 325 12.78 -11.61 -21.37
C TYR A 325 12.58 -12.48 -20.13
N LEU A 326 12.30 -11.88 -18.97
CA LEU A 326 12.06 -12.59 -17.72
C LEU A 326 10.60 -12.98 -17.55
N SER A 327 10.37 -14.19 -17.06
CA SER A 327 9.03 -14.65 -16.67
C SER A 327 8.52 -13.93 -15.43
N ASP A 328 7.21 -13.70 -15.43
CA ASP A 328 6.50 -13.25 -14.24
C ASP A 328 6.28 -14.40 -13.26
N GLU A 329 6.14 -14.03 -12.00
CA GLU A 329 5.78 -14.95 -10.91
C GLU A 329 4.50 -14.43 -10.25
N VAL A 330 3.45 -15.25 -10.23
CA VAL A 330 2.15 -14.90 -9.65
C VAL A 330 1.79 -15.86 -8.51
N SER A 331 1.30 -15.29 -7.41
CA SER A 331 0.92 -16.02 -6.19
C SER A 331 -0.60 -16.11 -6.03
N GLY A 332 -1.29 -16.42 -7.13
CA GLY A 332 -2.74 -16.54 -7.17
C GLY A 332 -3.26 -16.77 -8.57
N PRO A 333 -4.56 -17.06 -8.70
CA PRO A 333 -5.20 -17.26 -10.00
C PRO A 333 -5.11 -16.00 -10.83
N ASP A 334 -5.12 -16.17 -12.16
CA ASP A 334 -5.34 -15.05 -13.05
C ASP A 334 -6.72 -14.43 -12.77
N SER A 335 -6.84 -13.10 -12.84
CA SER A 335 -8.10 -12.43 -12.53
C SER A 335 -9.23 -12.84 -13.48
N ASP A 336 -8.85 -13.26 -14.68
CA ASP A 336 -9.76 -13.51 -15.79
C ASP A 336 -10.12 -15.01 -15.89
N SER A 337 -9.49 -15.87 -15.08
CA SER A 337 -9.77 -17.31 -15.08
C SER A 337 -11.09 -17.66 -14.40
N GLY A 338 -11.63 -16.75 -13.58
CA GLY A 338 -12.77 -17.03 -12.70
C GLY A 338 -12.46 -18.04 -11.59
N GLU A 339 -11.20 -18.48 -11.46
CA GLU A 339 -10.76 -19.43 -10.46
C GLU A 339 -10.66 -18.75 -9.09
N SER A 340 -11.22 -19.39 -8.05
CA SER A 340 -11.05 -18.89 -6.68
C SER A 340 -9.62 -19.14 -6.19
N LYS A 341 -9.15 -18.32 -5.24
CA LYS A 341 -7.81 -18.49 -4.65
C LYS A 341 -7.59 -19.87 -4.03
N ASP A 342 -8.63 -20.43 -3.42
CA ASP A 342 -8.56 -21.75 -2.79
C ASP A 342 -8.51 -22.86 -3.84
N ALA A 343 -9.29 -22.76 -4.91
CA ALA A 343 -9.23 -23.69 -6.04
C ALA A 343 -7.84 -23.66 -6.71
N TRP A 344 -7.30 -22.46 -6.93
CA TRP A 344 -5.94 -22.27 -7.46
C TRP A 344 -4.88 -22.91 -6.54
N LYS A 345 -4.96 -22.71 -5.23
CA LYS A 345 -4.04 -23.31 -4.26
C LYS A 345 -4.11 -24.84 -4.26
N VAL A 346 -5.32 -25.40 -4.33
CA VAL A 346 -5.54 -26.85 -4.42
C VAL A 346 -4.88 -27.39 -5.69
N ARG A 347 -5.13 -26.77 -6.85
CA ARG A 347 -4.53 -27.16 -8.13
C ARG A 347 -3.00 -27.10 -8.07
N ALA A 348 -2.44 -25.99 -7.59
CA ALA A 348 -1.00 -25.82 -7.43
C ALA A 348 -0.38 -26.87 -6.47
N ALA A 349 -1.09 -27.26 -5.41
CA ALA A 349 -0.63 -28.29 -4.48
C ALA A 349 -0.62 -29.67 -5.13
N VAL A 350 -1.65 -30.00 -5.91
CA VAL A 350 -1.73 -31.25 -6.67
C VAL A 350 -0.60 -31.33 -7.71
N GLU A 351 -0.37 -30.26 -8.47
CA GLU A 351 0.72 -30.18 -9.45
C GLU A 351 2.10 -30.32 -8.79
N ALA A 352 2.27 -29.80 -7.57
CA ALA A 352 3.48 -29.96 -6.78
C ALA A 352 3.60 -31.33 -6.07
N GLY A 353 2.61 -32.22 -6.20
CA GLY A 353 2.58 -33.52 -5.52
C GLY A 353 2.40 -33.42 -3.99
N LEU A 354 1.81 -32.32 -3.50
CA LEU A 354 1.60 -32.07 -2.08
C LEU A 354 0.18 -32.42 -1.64
N PRO A 355 -0.02 -32.79 -0.37
CA PRO A 355 -1.35 -33.04 0.18
C PRO A 355 -2.23 -31.77 0.11
N THR A 356 -3.49 -31.95 -0.26
CA THR A 356 -4.49 -30.86 -0.33
C THR A 356 -5.22 -30.62 1.00
N THR A 357 -4.61 -31.02 2.12
CA THR A 357 -5.21 -30.82 3.44
C THR A 357 -5.21 -29.34 3.82
N PRO A 358 -6.23 -28.83 4.54
CA PRO A 358 -6.33 -27.41 4.89
C PRO A 358 -5.09 -26.87 5.61
N ASP A 359 -4.50 -27.67 6.51
CA ASP A 359 -3.29 -27.29 7.26
C ASP A 359 -2.07 -27.08 6.37
N VAL A 360 -1.94 -27.88 5.30
CA VAL A 360 -0.88 -27.75 4.31
C VAL A 360 -1.15 -26.54 3.43
N LEU A 361 -2.37 -26.42 2.87
CA LEU A 361 -2.76 -25.31 1.98
C LEU A 361 -2.68 -23.94 2.66
N ALA A 362 -2.93 -23.88 3.98
CA ALA A 362 -2.80 -22.66 4.77
C ALA A 362 -1.35 -22.16 4.82
N LYS A 363 -0.37 -23.06 4.92
CA LYS A 363 1.07 -22.77 4.96
C LYS A 363 1.71 -22.76 3.57
N PHE A 364 0.97 -23.18 2.55
CA PHE A 364 1.47 -23.33 1.21
C PHE A 364 1.56 -21.99 0.48
N GLU A 365 2.80 -21.62 0.13
CA GLU A 365 3.12 -20.47 -0.71
C GLU A 365 3.68 -20.98 -2.04
N VAL A 366 2.96 -20.71 -3.12
CA VAL A 366 3.39 -21.04 -4.48
C VAL A 366 3.49 -19.77 -5.31
N PHE A 367 4.46 -19.79 -6.20
CA PHE A 367 4.56 -18.85 -7.29
C PHE A 367 4.46 -19.64 -8.60
N GLU A 368 3.40 -19.41 -9.35
CA GLU A 368 3.26 -19.90 -10.71
C GLU A 368 4.12 -19.02 -11.62
N ILE A 369 4.97 -19.67 -12.42
CA ILE A 369 5.82 -18.97 -13.39
C ILE A 369 5.01 -18.79 -14.67
N LEU A 370 4.65 -17.55 -14.99
CA LEU A 370 3.97 -17.24 -16.24
C LEU A 370 5.00 -17.19 -17.36
N GLU A 371 4.90 -18.16 -18.27
CA GLU A 371 5.73 -18.23 -19.45
C GLU A 371 5.23 -17.24 -20.51
N PRO A 372 6.06 -16.29 -20.97
CA PRO A 372 5.69 -15.44 -22.09
C PRO A 372 5.57 -16.32 -23.35
N SER A 373 4.45 -16.25 -24.06
CA SER A 373 4.20 -17.07 -25.26
C SER A 373 5.22 -16.86 -26.39
N TRP A 374 5.91 -15.73 -26.38
CA TRP A 374 6.94 -15.39 -27.37
C TRP A 374 8.35 -15.86 -26.96
N ARG A 375 8.53 -16.40 -25.74
CA ARG A 375 9.84 -16.82 -25.24
C ARG A 375 10.23 -18.19 -25.81
N SER A 376 11.43 -18.28 -26.38
CA SER A 376 11.96 -19.56 -26.84
C SER A 376 12.34 -20.47 -25.67
N VAL A 377 12.22 -21.79 -25.87
CA VAL A 377 12.61 -22.83 -24.91
C VAL A 377 14.08 -22.67 -24.48
N TRP A 378 14.95 -22.22 -25.39
CA TRP A 378 16.37 -22.00 -25.10
C TRP A 378 16.58 -20.87 -24.08
N ASN A 379 15.93 -19.71 -24.28
CA ASN A 379 15.99 -18.59 -23.33
C ASN A 379 15.41 -18.96 -21.97
N TYR A 380 14.47 -19.90 -21.92
CA TYR A 380 13.92 -20.42 -20.68
C TYR A 380 14.96 -21.20 -19.88
N HIS A 381 15.61 -22.19 -20.51
CA HIS A 381 16.63 -23.01 -19.84
C HIS A 381 17.80 -22.18 -19.33
N LEU A 382 18.29 -21.23 -20.13
CA LEU A 382 19.40 -20.36 -19.72
C LEU A 382 19.11 -19.61 -18.41
N VAL A 383 17.95 -18.95 -18.33
CA VAL A 383 17.57 -18.18 -17.13
C VAL A 383 17.21 -19.09 -15.97
N ARG A 384 16.60 -20.25 -16.24
CA ARG A 384 16.30 -21.24 -15.21
C ARG A 384 17.59 -21.78 -14.58
N ASP A 385 18.57 -22.13 -15.40
CA ASP A 385 19.82 -22.71 -14.95
C ASP A 385 20.68 -21.64 -14.23
N ALA A 386 20.68 -20.39 -14.72
CA ALA A 386 21.24 -19.24 -13.99
C ALA A 386 20.59 -19.03 -12.61
N ARG A 387 19.28 -19.27 -12.49
CA ARG A 387 18.57 -19.24 -11.20
C ARG A 387 18.94 -20.42 -10.31
N MET A 388 19.05 -21.64 -10.84
CA MET A 388 19.37 -22.82 -10.03
C MET A 388 20.82 -22.80 -9.51
N GLY A 389 21.76 -22.23 -10.28
CA GLY A 389 23.13 -21.99 -9.81
C GLY A 389 23.18 -21.21 -8.48
N ARG A 390 22.26 -20.25 -8.29
CA ARG A 390 22.11 -19.49 -7.03
C ARG A 390 21.86 -20.40 -5.81
N GLU A 391 20.94 -21.36 -5.93
CA GLU A 391 20.56 -22.22 -4.80
C GLU A 391 21.73 -23.12 -4.40
N SER A 392 22.51 -23.57 -5.39
CA SER A 392 23.76 -24.29 -5.16
C SER A 392 24.78 -23.43 -4.41
N VAL A 393 25.06 -22.21 -4.88
CA VAL A 393 26.06 -21.30 -4.27
C VAL A 393 25.66 -20.81 -2.87
N MET A 394 24.38 -20.49 -2.65
CA MET A 394 23.91 -20.09 -1.31
C MET A 394 23.97 -21.23 -0.29
N ASN A 395 23.66 -22.45 -0.72
CA ASN A 395 23.73 -23.62 0.17
C ASN A 395 25.17 -24.05 0.46
N SER A 396 26.06 -23.95 -0.53
CA SER A 396 27.49 -24.32 -0.35
C SER A 396 28.28 -23.26 0.44
N GLY A 397 27.92 -21.97 0.35
CA GLY A 397 28.49 -20.91 1.17
C GLY A 397 28.12 -20.97 2.65
N MET A 398 26.95 -21.51 3.02
CA MET A 398 26.56 -21.70 4.43
C MET A 398 27.18 -22.94 5.06
N SER A 399 27.48 -23.99 4.31
CA SER A 399 28.12 -25.21 4.86
C SER A 399 29.57 -25.00 5.29
N GLY A 400 30.28 -24.02 4.73
CA GLY A 400 31.68 -23.71 5.08
C GLY A 400 31.88 -22.88 6.35
N LEU A 401 30.80 -22.33 6.93
CA LEU A 401 30.85 -21.50 8.15
C LEU A 401 30.51 -22.27 9.44
N TYR A 402 30.18 -23.56 9.32
CA TYR A 402 29.89 -24.46 10.44
C TYR A 402 30.90 -25.63 10.53
N SER A 403 32.09 -25.47 9.94
CA SER A 403 33.22 -26.40 10.08
C SER A 403 34.35 -25.79 10.89
#